data_AF-A0A921GHI1-F1
#
_entry.id   AF-A0A921GHI1-F1
#
_cell.length_a   1.000
_cell.length_b   1.000
_cell.length_c   1.000
_cell.angle_alpha   90.00
_cell.angle_beta   90.00
_cell.angle_gamma   90.00
#
_symmetry.space_group_name_H-M   'P 1'
#
loop_
_entity.id
_entity.type
_entity.pdbx_description
1 polymer ?
#
loop_
_entity_poly.entity_id
_entity_poly.type
_entity_poly.pdbx_seq_one_letter_code
_entity_poly.pdbx_strand_id
1 'polypeptide(L)' 'MPFSIVRDDIARVSADVLVNAANERLMEGGGVCGAIFAGAGRDRMSEACARIG' A
#
# COMPACT_ATOMS: atom_id res chain seq x y z
N MET A 1 -20.64 -10.89 6.64
CA MET A 1 -19.46 -10.03 6.85
C MET A 1 -19.94 -8.59 6.91
N PRO A 2 -19.76 -7.87 8.03
CA PRO A 2 -20.18 -6.48 8.14
C PRO A 2 -19.32 -5.59 7.22
N PHE A 3 -19.94 -4.60 6.59
CA PHE A 3 -19.25 -3.56 5.83
C PHE A 3 -19.01 -2.36 6.76
N SER A 4 -17.83 -1.75 6.64
CA SER A 4 -17.41 -0.64 7.51
C SER A 4 -16.76 0.45 6.67
N ILE A 5 -17.02 1.70 7.03
CA ILE A 5 -16.34 2.87 6.45
C ILE A 5 -15.40 3.42 7.52
N VAL A 6 -14.11 3.42 7.23
CA VAL A 6 -13.06 3.91 8.13
C VAL A 6 -12.43 5.15 7.52
N ARG A 7 -12.33 6.22 8.32
CA ARG A 7 -11.62 7.45 7.94
C ARG A 7 -10.31 7.50 8.72
N ASP A 8 -9.26 6.94 8.14
CA ASP A 8 -7.92 6.89 8.72
C ASP A 8 -6.87 6.74 7.60
N ASP A 9 -5.59 6.69 7.97
CA ASP A 9 -4.49 6.26 7.10
C ASP A 9 -4.55 4.75 6.89
N ILE A 10 -4.75 4.32 5.64
CA ILE A 10 -4.84 2.89 5.29
C ILE A 10 -3.57 2.12 5.69
N ALA A 11 -2.40 2.77 5.72
CA ALA A 11 -1.14 2.13 6.14
C ALA A 11 -1.12 1.75 7.63
N ARG A 12 -2.09 2.21 8.43
CA ARG A 12 -2.27 1.89 9.85
C ARG A 12 -3.42 0.93 10.13
N VAL A 13 -4.24 0.63 9.11
CA VAL A 13 -5.40 -0.25 9.24
C VAL A 13 -4.93 -1.71 9.36
N SER A 14 -5.43 -2.41 10.39
CA SER A 14 -5.20 -3.85 10.55
C SER A 14 -6.22 -4.64 9.74
N ALA A 15 -5.76 -5.32 8.69
CA ALA A 15 -6.54 -6.23 7.87
C ALA A 15 -5.64 -7.33 7.31
N ASP A 16 -6.22 -8.42 6.82
CA ASP A 16 -5.46 -9.50 6.19
C ASP A 16 -4.74 -9.02 4.92
N VAL A 17 -5.37 -8.11 4.17
CA VAL A 17 -4.84 -7.51 2.94
C VAL A 17 -5.26 -6.04 2.87
N LEU A 18 -4.32 -5.18 2.47
CA LEU A 18 -4.57 -3.80 2.08
C LEU A 18 -4.43 -3.65 0.56
N VAL A 19 -5.31 -2.87 -0.05
CA VAL A 19 -5.30 -2.63 -1.50
C VAL A 19 -4.67 -1.25 -1.79
N ASN A 20 -3.67 -1.22 -2.67
CA ASN A 20 -2.96 0.00 -3.06
C ASN A 20 -3.50 0.53 -4.41
N ALA A 21 -3.77 1.83 -4.49
CA ALA A 21 -3.97 2.52 -5.77
C ALA A 21 -2.62 2.86 -6.40
N ALA A 22 -1.99 1.87 -7.02
CA ALA A 22 -0.67 1.97 -7.64
C ALA A 22 -0.72 2.57 -9.06
N ASN A 23 0.45 2.93 -9.59
CA ASN A 23 0.64 3.23 -11.01
C ASN A 23 1.00 1.96 -11.81
N GLU A 24 0.97 2.05 -13.14
CA GLU A 24 1.25 0.94 -14.07
C GLU A 24 2.64 0.31 -13.94
N ARG A 25 3.60 1.03 -13.33
CA ARG A 25 4.99 0.58 -13.19
C ARG A 25 5.27 -0.07 -11.84
N LEU A 26 4.26 -0.21 -10.97
CA LEU A 26 4.35 -0.67 -9.58
C LEU A 26 5.46 0.01 -8.75
N MET A 27 5.88 1.22 -9.13
CA MET A 27 6.90 2.00 -8.42
C MET A 27 6.27 2.92 -7.37
N GLU A 28 7.04 3.27 -6.34
CA GLU A 28 6.62 4.25 -5.33
C GLU A 28 6.19 5.56 -6.03
N GLY A 29 5.04 6.06 -5.60
CA GLY A 29 4.52 7.37 -5.99
C GLY A 29 4.11 8.17 -4.77
N GLY A 30 3.34 9.25 -4.99
CA GLY A 30 2.75 10.03 -3.90
C GLY A 30 1.46 9.41 -3.34
N GLY A 31 0.77 10.18 -2.50
CA GLY A 31 -0.56 9.82 -1.98
C GLY A 31 -0.58 8.51 -1.20
N VAL A 32 -1.61 7.70 -1.43
CA VAL A 32 -1.81 6.42 -0.72
C VAL A 32 -0.70 5.41 -1.01
N CYS A 33 -0.13 5.41 -2.22
CA CYS A 33 0.98 4.53 -2.57
C CYS A 33 2.20 4.83 -1.70
N GLY A 34 2.59 6.10 -1.58
CA GLY A 34 3.69 6.51 -0.70
C GLY A 34 3.43 6.20 0.78
N ALA A 35 2.19 6.33 1.25
CA ALA A 35 1.82 5.96 2.62
C ALA A 35 2.00 4.45 2.87
N ILE A 36 1.55 3.61 1.94
CA ILE A 36 1.71 2.15 2.03
C ILE A 36 3.19 1.75 1.96
N PHE A 37 3.98 2.36 1.06
CA PHE A 37 5.43 2.11 0.99
C PHE A 37 6.14 2.53 2.29
N ALA A 38 5.76 3.66 2.88
CA ALA A 38 6.28 4.09 4.17
C ALA A 38 5.93 3.11 5.30
N GLY A 39 4.70 2.61 5.36
CA GLY A 39 4.24 1.66 6.37
C GLY A 39 4.81 0.25 6.22
N ALA A 40 4.99 -0.22 4.98
CA ALA A 40 5.54 -1.55 4.67
C ALA A 40 7.08 -1.62 4.71
N GLY A 41 7.75 -0.46 4.71
CA GLY A 41 9.18 -0.30 4.52
C GLY A 41 9.53 -0.15 3.04
N ARG A 42 10.07 1.02 2.66
CA ARG A 42 10.25 1.42 1.25
C ARG A 42 11.11 0.46 0.45
N ASP A 43 12.25 0.06 1.00
CA ASP A 43 13.20 -0.81 0.30
C ASP A 43 12.59 -2.20 0.07
N ARG A 44 12.00 -2.77 1.12
CA ARG A 44 11.33 -4.08 1.06
C ARG A 44 10.16 -4.08 0.07
N MET A 45 9.35 -3.03 0.08
CA MET A 45 8.21 -2.91 -0.84
C MET A 45 8.68 -2.73 -2.28
N SER A 46 9.69 -1.88 -2.51
CA SER A 46 10.28 -1.66 -3.83
C SER A 46 10.88 -2.94 -4.41
N GLU A 47 11.61 -3.72 -3.61
CA GLU A 47 12.16 -5.02 -4.02
C GLU A 47 11.05 -6.02 -4.37
N ALA A 48 9.98 -6.06 -3.58
CA ALA A 48 8.84 -6.94 -3.84
C ALA A 48 8.09 -6.56 -5.13
N CYS A 49 7.84 -5.27 -5.35
CA CYS A 49 7.21 -4.75 -6.57
C CYS A 49 8.06 -5.04 -7.81
N ALA A 50 9.37 -4.80 -7.75
CA ALA A 50 10.28 -5.07 -8.87
C ALA A 50 10.33 -6.55 -9.29
N ARG A 51 10.00 -7.47 -8.38
CA ARG A 51 9.92 -8.91 -8.70
C ARG A 51 8.65 -9.31 -9.44
N ILE A 52 7.61 -8.47 -9.44
CA ILE A 52 6.30 -8.79 -10.03
C ILE A 52 5.95 -7.93 -11.26
N GLY A 53 6.57 -6.77 -11.45
CA GLY A 53 6.38 -5.95 -12.66
C GLY A 53 6.81 -4.50 -12.51
#